data_AF-A0A8C6ZGJ7-F1
#
_entry.id   AF-A0A8C6ZGJ7-F1
#
_cell.length_a   1.000
_cell.length_b   1.000
_cell.length_c   1.000
_cell.angle_alpha   90.00
_cell.angle_beta   90.00
_cell.angle_gamma   90.00
#
_symmetry.space_group_name_H-M   'P 1'
#
loop_
_entity.id
_entity.type
_entity.pdbx_description
1 polymer ?
#
loop_
_entity_poly.entity_id
_entity_poly.type
_entity_poly.pdbx_seq_one_letter_code
_entity_poly.pdbx_strand_id
1 'polypeptide(L)'
;CRGIWDPSWPTFICKPDSGCQGRGIFITRNSAAHLSFLLSRLFLPFVSQPFLIDGFKFDMRIYVLVTSCDPLKIFVYKEGLARFATMRYIEPSSSNLDDICMHLTNYSINKHNENFVRDDTVGSKRKLSTVNAWMMDNSYNTKKLWEDIEDIVIKTLISAHPVVKHNYQSCFPNHTTGCACFEILACLPSAPAAPAAPGLPAELRGSTDFFYRQLLGEVFLKLV
;
A
#
# COMPACT_ATOMS: atom_id res chain seq x y z
N CYS A 1 -20.37 -18.40 10.16
CA CYS A 1 -20.53 -19.05 8.85
C CYS A 1 -21.47 -18.24 7.94
N ARG A 2 -20.96 -17.23 7.23
CA ARG A 2 -21.57 -16.66 6.00
C ARG A 2 -20.45 -16.00 5.18
N GLY A 3 -20.29 -16.44 3.93
CA GLY A 3 -19.68 -15.66 2.84
C GLY A 3 -18.17 -15.80 2.59
N ILE A 4 -17.65 -16.98 2.22
CA ILE A 4 -16.31 -17.12 1.58
C ILE A 4 -16.43 -17.47 0.08
N TRP A 5 -17.64 -17.62 -0.45
CA TRP A 5 -17.85 -18.05 -1.85
C TRP A 5 -18.96 -17.23 -2.51
N ASP A 6 -18.59 -16.09 -3.11
CA ASP A 6 -19.36 -15.54 -4.23
C ASP A 6 -18.74 -16.10 -5.53
N PRO A 7 -19.51 -16.74 -6.45
CA PRO A 7 -18.99 -17.34 -7.68
C PRO A 7 -18.49 -16.33 -8.72
N SER A 8 -18.41 -15.04 -8.37
CA SER A 8 -18.02 -13.98 -9.27
C SER A 8 -16.49 -13.92 -9.37
N TRP A 9 -15.95 -13.95 -10.59
CA TRP A 9 -14.50 -14.00 -10.87
C TRP A 9 -13.66 -13.06 -9.99
N PRO A 10 -12.47 -13.50 -9.52
CA PRO A 10 -11.62 -12.68 -8.65
C PRO A 10 -11.28 -11.35 -9.33
N THR A 11 -11.37 -10.27 -8.57
CA THR A 11 -11.02 -8.92 -9.04
C THR A 11 -9.54 -8.67 -8.80
N PHE A 12 -8.85 -8.12 -9.79
CA PHE A 12 -7.43 -7.80 -9.75
C PHE A 12 -7.20 -6.32 -10.02
N ILE A 13 -6.18 -5.75 -9.39
CA ILE A 13 -5.62 -4.45 -9.76
C ILE A 13 -4.33 -4.68 -10.52
N CYS A 14 -4.27 -4.11 -11.72
CA CYS A 14 -3.08 -4.13 -12.55
C CYS A 14 -2.30 -2.83 -12.33
N LYS A 15 -1.01 -2.94 -12.05
CA LYS A 15 -0.09 -1.80 -11.91
C LYS A 15 1.07 -1.96 -12.88
N PRO A 16 1.53 -0.88 -13.55
CA PRO A 16 2.77 -0.93 -14.34
C PRO A 16 3.99 -1.14 -13.42
N ASP A 17 5.03 -1.82 -13.92
CA ASP A 17 6.25 -2.13 -13.15
C ASP A 17 6.98 -0.88 -12.62
N SER A 18 6.88 0.26 -13.31
CA SER A 18 7.59 1.50 -12.96
C SER A 18 6.71 2.77 -13.05
N GLY A 19 5.46 2.69 -12.57
CA GLY A 19 4.53 3.82 -12.57
C GLY A 19 4.50 4.65 -11.28
N CYS A 20 4.11 5.92 -11.40
CA CYS A 20 3.76 6.77 -10.26
C CYS A 20 2.40 7.44 -10.45
N GLN A 21 1.86 8.06 -9.39
CA GLN A 21 0.64 8.90 -9.45
C GLN A 21 -0.64 8.18 -9.90
N GLY A 22 -0.68 6.85 -9.85
CA GLY A 22 -1.84 6.06 -10.27
C GLY A 22 -2.04 5.98 -11.79
N ARG A 23 -1.07 6.44 -12.59
CA ARG A 23 -1.15 6.34 -14.06
C ARG A 23 -1.00 4.89 -14.51
N GLY A 24 -1.87 4.47 -15.44
CA GLY A 24 -1.82 3.13 -16.03
C GLY A 24 -2.30 2.01 -15.10
N ILE A 25 -2.86 2.36 -13.94
CA ILE A 25 -3.54 1.43 -13.04
C ILE A 25 -4.95 1.20 -13.55
N PHE A 26 -5.37 -0.05 -13.63
CA PHE A 26 -6.75 -0.42 -13.95
C PHE A 26 -7.17 -1.64 -13.14
N ILE A 27 -8.47 -1.84 -13.01
CA ILE A 27 -9.06 -2.96 -12.28
C ILE A 27 -9.71 -3.88 -13.31
N THR A 28 -9.51 -5.19 -13.16
CA THR A 28 -10.06 -6.18 -14.07
C THR A 28 -10.56 -7.40 -13.33
N ARG A 29 -11.62 -8.00 -13.86
CA ARG A 29 -12.14 -9.31 -13.41
C ARG A 29 -11.80 -10.43 -14.39
N ASN A 30 -11.07 -10.12 -15.46
CA ASN A 30 -10.60 -11.10 -16.43
C ASN A 30 -9.37 -11.85 -15.87
N SER A 31 -9.30 -13.16 -16.11
CA SER A 31 -8.21 -14.02 -15.65
C SER A 31 -6.90 -13.62 -16.34
N ALA A 32 -6.10 -12.84 -15.63
CA ALA A 32 -4.90 -12.19 -16.17
C ALA A 32 -3.63 -13.04 -16.12
N ALA A 33 -3.73 -14.34 -15.84
CA ALA A 33 -2.55 -15.21 -15.74
C ALA A 33 -1.70 -15.24 -17.03
N HIS A 34 -2.32 -15.04 -18.20
CA HIS A 34 -1.62 -15.00 -19.48
C HIS A 34 -1.08 -13.63 -19.88
N LEU A 35 -1.58 -12.54 -19.28
CA LEU A 35 -1.23 -11.16 -19.67
C LEU A 35 -0.14 -10.54 -18.79
N SER A 36 0.10 -11.09 -17.59
CA SER A 36 1.14 -10.61 -16.66
C SER A 36 2.55 -10.72 -17.24
N PHE A 37 2.86 -11.85 -17.89
CA PHE A 37 4.21 -12.12 -18.40
C PHE A 37 4.57 -11.29 -19.65
N LEU A 38 3.56 -10.94 -20.47
CA LEU A 38 3.77 -10.26 -21.75
C LEU A 38 3.90 -8.74 -21.64
N LEU A 39 3.42 -8.13 -20.54
CA LEU A 39 3.17 -6.68 -20.48
C LEU A 39 3.99 -5.91 -19.44
N SER A 40 4.94 -6.54 -18.73
CA SER A 40 5.72 -5.91 -17.64
C SER A 40 4.81 -5.18 -16.64
N ARG A 41 3.85 -5.94 -16.10
CA ARG A 41 2.80 -5.45 -15.21
C ARG A 41 2.59 -6.39 -14.04
N LEU A 42 2.34 -5.81 -12.87
CA LEU A 42 1.97 -6.51 -11.65
C LEU A 42 0.45 -6.66 -11.57
N PHE A 43 -0.01 -7.90 -11.42
CA PHE A 43 -1.40 -8.22 -11.14
C PHE A 43 -1.53 -8.63 -9.68
N LEU A 44 -2.23 -7.81 -8.90
CA LEU A 44 -2.43 -8.02 -7.46
C LEU A 44 -3.91 -8.30 -7.18
N PRO A 45 -4.24 -9.18 -6.22
CA PRO A 45 -5.61 -9.35 -5.75
C PRO A 45 -6.18 -8.01 -5.28
N PHE A 46 -7.38 -7.66 -5.73
CA PHE A 46 -8.04 -6.44 -5.28
C PHE A 46 -8.75 -6.69 -3.95
N VAL A 47 -8.51 -5.83 -2.97
CA VAL A 47 -9.22 -5.84 -1.69
C VAL A 47 -10.62 -5.25 -1.89
N SER A 48 -11.63 -6.13 -2.02
CA SER A 48 -13.02 -5.76 -2.32
C SER A 48 -13.81 -5.24 -1.12
N GLN A 49 -13.33 -5.50 0.10
CA GLN A 49 -13.94 -5.02 1.35
C GLN A 49 -12.92 -4.22 2.17
N PRO A 50 -12.51 -3.03 1.69
CA PRO A 50 -11.64 -2.15 2.45
C PRO A 50 -12.38 -1.57 3.66
N PHE A 51 -11.63 -1.15 4.68
CA PHE A 51 -12.17 -0.32 5.73
C PHE A 51 -12.58 1.05 5.17
N LEU A 52 -13.76 1.54 5.53
CA LEU A 52 -14.35 2.76 5.00
C LEU A 52 -14.59 3.77 6.12
N ILE A 53 -14.42 5.05 5.80
CA ILE A 53 -14.79 6.17 6.66
C ILE A 53 -15.74 7.05 5.85
N ASP A 54 -16.90 7.39 6.42
CA ASP A 54 -17.97 8.17 5.76
C ASP A 54 -18.48 7.56 4.43
N GLY A 55 -18.20 6.27 4.19
CA GLY A 55 -18.51 5.54 2.96
C GLY A 55 -17.46 5.70 1.85
N PHE A 56 -16.30 6.29 2.12
CA PHE A 56 -15.21 6.47 1.17
C PHE A 56 -14.06 5.53 1.47
N LYS A 57 -13.45 4.98 0.40
CA LYS A 57 -12.20 4.24 0.49
C LYS A 57 -11.07 5.23 0.80
N PHE A 58 -10.13 4.83 1.65
CA PHE A 58 -8.94 5.64 1.92
C PHE A 58 -7.70 4.77 2.06
N ASP A 59 -6.54 5.41 1.96
CA ASP A 59 -5.26 4.82 2.28
C ASP A 59 -4.50 5.68 3.30
N MET A 60 -3.65 5.04 4.09
CA MET A 60 -2.78 5.72 5.04
C MET A 60 -1.35 5.79 4.51
N ARG A 61 -0.81 6.99 4.45
CA ARG A 61 0.57 7.27 4.11
C ARG A 61 1.37 7.45 5.39
N ILE A 62 2.17 6.44 5.71
CA ILE A 62 2.99 6.40 6.92
C ILE A 62 4.43 6.70 6.55
N TYR A 63 5.07 7.61 7.29
CA TYR A 63 6.46 7.99 7.07
C TYR A 63 7.37 7.21 8.01
N VAL A 64 8.34 6.51 7.44
CA VAL A 64 9.34 5.72 8.17
C VAL A 64 10.72 6.24 7.81
N LEU A 65 11.53 6.57 8.81
CA LEU A 65 12.92 6.99 8.67
C LEU A 65 13.84 5.82 9.04
N VAL A 66 14.69 5.40 8.12
CA VAL A 66 15.79 4.48 8.40
C VAL A 66 17.07 5.30 8.48
N THR A 67 17.70 5.34 9.66
CA THR A 67 18.95 6.12 9.86
C THR A 67 20.20 5.27 9.77
N SER A 68 20.07 3.96 9.81
CA SER A 68 21.19 3.02 9.79
C SER A 68 20.70 1.67 9.31
N CYS A 69 21.48 0.97 8.49
CA CYS A 69 21.25 -0.43 8.14
C CYS A 69 22.15 -1.41 8.93
N ASP A 70 23.19 -0.92 9.62
CA ASP A 70 24.10 -1.77 10.40
C ASP A 70 24.69 -0.98 11.61
N PRO A 71 24.10 -1.08 12.82
CA PRO A 71 22.88 -1.82 13.15
C PRO A 71 21.62 -1.18 12.54
N LEU A 72 20.59 -1.96 12.23
CA LEU A 72 19.34 -1.45 11.66
C LEU A 72 18.61 -0.52 12.66
N LYS A 73 18.38 0.74 12.27
CA LYS A 73 17.66 1.74 13.08
C LYS A 73 16.50 2.32 12.29
N ILE A 74 15.29 2.12 12.80
CA ILE A 74 14.02 2.45 12.15
C ILE A 74 13.22 3.37 13.08
N PHE A 75 12.65 4.44 12.53
CA PHE A 75 11.79 5.38 13.24
C PHE A 75 10.49 5.55 12.48
N VAL A 76 9.35 5.27 13.11
CA VAL A 76 8.03 5.54 12.52
C VAL A 76 7.58 6.92 12.97
N TYR A 77 7.27 7.81 12.03
CA TYR A 77 6.69 9.10 12.36
C TYR A 77 5.21 8.91 12.72
N LYS A 78 4.81 9.40 13.89
CA LYS A 78 3.44 9.23 14.42
C LYS A 78 2.38 10.06 13.68
N GLU A 79 2.80 10.86 12.71
CA GLU A 79 1.91 11.60 11.83
C GLU A 79 2.11 11.16 10.38
N GLY A 80 1.07 11.31 9.57
CA GLY A 80 1.05 10.92 8.18
C GLY A 80 -0.08 11.59 7.42
N LEU A 81 -0.49 10.98 6.31
CA LEU A 81 -1.62 11.47 5.52
C LEU A 81 -2.60 10.34 5.25
N ALA A 82 -3.87 10.52 5.59
CA ALA A 82 -4.94 9.72 5.03
C ALA A 82 -5.44 10.37 3.75
N ARG A 83 -5.53 9.58 2.66
CA ARG A 83 -6.00 10.05 1.35
C ARG A 83 -7.24 9.29 0.98
N PHE A 84 -8.31 10.02 0.70
CA PHE A 84 -9.62 9.47 0.44
C PHE A 84 -9.92 9.51 -1.06
N ALA A 85 -10.65 8.50 -1.51
CA ALA A 85 -11.39 8.53 -2.75
C ALA A 85 -12.47 9.64 -2.70
N THR A 86 -12.83 10.21 -3.85
CA THR A 86 -13.85 11.27 -3.92
C THR A 86 -15.24 10.76 -4.28
N MET A 87 -15.37 9.47 -4.60
CA MET A 87 -16.65 8.80 -4.79
C MET A 87 -16.87 7.74 -3.72
N ARG A 88 -18.13 7.57 -3.30
CA ARG A 88 -18.51 6.55 -2.32
C ARG A 88 -18.17 5.16 -2.86
N TYR A 89 -17.65 4.32 -1.97
CA TYR A 89 -17.19 3.00 -2.32
C TYR A 89 -18.37 2.04 -2.54
N ILE A 90 -18.30 1.30 -3.64
CA ILE A 90 -19.19 0.19 -3.97
C ILE A 90 -18.27 -0.96 -4.37
N GLU A 91 -18.61 -2.18 -3.96
CA GLU A 91 -17.82 -3.36 -4.28
C GLU A 91 -17.63 -3.50 -5.80
N PRO A 92 -16.43 -3.89 -6.29
CA PRO A 92 -16.15 -3.97 -7.71
C PRO A 92 -17.11 -4.93 -8.43
N SER A 93 -17.75 -4.43 -9.47
CA SER A 93 -18.62 -5.16 -10.37
C SER A 93 -18.28 -4.77 -11.81
N SER A 94 -18.73 -5.55 -12.78
CA SER A 94 -18.43 -5.29 -14.20
C SER A 94 -18.88 -3.91 -14.68
N SER A 95 -19.78 -3.24 -13.96
CA SER A 95 -20.30 -1.91 -14.29
C SER A 95 -19.56 -0.74 -13.64
N ASN A 96 -18.67 -0.98 -12.66
CA ASN A 96 -18.01 0.09 -11.90
C ASN A 96 -16.47 0.00 -11.86
N LEU A 97 -15.86 -0.86 -12.68
CA LEU A 97 -14.39 -1.01 -12.71
C LEU A 97 -13.67 0.24 -13.23
N ASP A 98 -14.33 0.99 -14.10
CA ASP A 98 -13.80 2.21 -14.73
C ASP A 98 -13.95 3.45 -13.85
N ASP A 99 -14.69 3.36 -12.74
CA ASP A 99 -14.89 4.43 -11.76
C ASP A 99 -13.66 4.60 -10.86
N ILE A 100 -12.55 5.04 -11.45
CA ILE A 100 -11.25 5.13 -10.78
C ILE A 100 -11.25 6.03 -9.54
N CYS A 101 -12.12 7.05 -9.47
CA CYS A 101 -12.22 7.96 -8.33
C CYS A 101 -12.92 7.33 -7.11
N MET A 102 -13.51 6.13 -7.26
CA MET A 102 -14.04 5.34 -6.12
C MET A 102 -13.00 4.32 -5.63
N HIS A 103 -12.23 3.74 -6.54
CA HIS A 103 -11.33 2.62 -6.24
C HIS A 103 -9.90 3.05 -5.94
N LEU A 104 -9.46 4.19 -6.48
CA LEU A 104 -8.11 4.72 -6.31
C LEU A 104 -8.13 6.00 -5.48
N THR A 105 -7.28 6.04 -4.47
CA THR A 105 -7.18 7.10 -3.46
C THR A 105 -6.06 8.09 -3.75
N ASN A 106 -5.34 7.91 -4.88
CA ASN A 106 -4.23 8.78 -5.25
C ASN A 106 -4.70 10.23 -5.42
N TYR A 107 -4.00 11.15 -4.76
CA TYR A 107 -4.27 12.59 -4.87
C TYR A 107 -4.26 13.08 -6.33
N SER A 108 -3.34 12.58 -7.15
CA SER A 108 -3.23 12.93 -8.58
C SER A 108 -4.49 12.61 -9.39
N ILE A 109 -5.22 11.57 -9.01
CA ILE A 109 -6.48 11.15 -9.64
C ILE A 109 -7.64 12.00 -9.10
N ASN A 110 -7.68 12.17 -7.78
CA ASN A 110 -8.84 12.75 -7.10
C ASN A 110 -8.84 14.29 -7.05
N LYS A 111 -7.67 14.96 -7.13
CA LYS A 111 -7.54 16.42 -6.94
C LYS A 111 -8.35 17.30 -7.90
N HIS A 112 -8.75 16.74 -9.05
CA HIS A 112 -9.52 17.43 -10.08
C HIS A 112 -10.98 16.96 -10.14
N ASN A 113 -11.37 16.00 -9.30
CA ASN A 113 -12.76 15.61 -9.17
C ASN A 113 -13.54 16.74 -8.47
N GLU A 114 -14.76 17.01 -8.93
CA GLU A 114 -15.66 18.01 -8.34
C GLU A 114 -15.97 17.74 -6.86
N ASN A 115 -15.94 16.47 -6.45
CA ASN A 115 -16.20 16.04 -5.08
C ASN A 115 -14.94 16.09 -4.18
N PHE A 116 -13.83 16.68 -4.65
CA PHE A 116 -12.62 16.81 -3.85
C PHE A 116 -12.77 17.91 -2.80
N VAL A 117 -12.86 17.51 -1.52
CA VAL A 117 -13.04 18.44 -0.40
C VAL A 117 -11.69 18.81 0.19
N ARG A 118 -11.42 20.11 0.30
CA ARG A 118 -10.23 20.67 0.97
C ARG A 118 -10.60 21.11 2.38
N ASP A 119 -10.53 20.17 3.31
CA ASP A 119 -10.79 20.42 4.73
C ASP A 119 -9.93 19.49 5.59
N ASP A 120 -9.45 19.98 6.73
CA ASP A 120 -8.53 19.22 7.59
C ASP A 120 -9.21 18.09 8.38
N THR A 121 -10.54 18.18 8.53
CA THR A 121 -11.37 17.27 9.35
C THR A 121 -12.22 16.32 8.50
N VAL A 122 -12.88 16.85 7.47
CA VAL A 122 -13.80 16.09 6.60
C VAL A 122 -13.28 15.96 5.17
N GLY A 123 -12.14 16.59 4.85
CA GLY A 123 -11.64 16.65 3.48
C GLY A 123 -11.12 15.33 2.93
N SER A 124 -10.83 15.31 1.63
CA SER A 124 -10.33 14.13 0.91
C SER A 124 -8.84 13.85 1.20
N LYS A 125 -8.20 14.68 2.03
CA LYS A 125 -6.83 14.53 2.54
C LYS A 125 -6.80 14.99 4.00
N ARG A 126 -6.57 14.06 4.92
CA ARG A 126 -6.59 14.32 6.37
C ARG A 126 -5.26 13.91 7.01
N LYS A 127 -4.95 14.46 8.18
CA LYS A 127 -3.85 13.95 9.01
C LYS A 127 -4.23 12.58 9.58
N LEU A 128 -3.24 11.73 9.88
CA LEU A 128 -3.51 10.46 10.58
C LEU A 128 -3.97 10.73 12.01
N SER A 129 -3.52 11.80 12.67
CA SER A 129 -4.09 12.22 13.97
C SER A 129 -5.61 12.45 13.90
N THR A 130 -6.11 13.11 12.86
CA THR A 130 -7.55 13.30 12.62
C THR A 130 -8.27 11.96 12.45
N VAL A 131 -7.69 11.02 11.67
CA VAL A 131 -8.28 9.70 11.47
C VAL A 131 -8.25 8.86 12.75
N ASN A 132 -7.18 8.94 13.53
CA ASN A 132 -7.08 8.27 14.83
C ASN A 132 -8.15 8.79 15.80
N ALA A 133 -8.38 10.11 15.85
CA ALA A 133 -9.44 10.70 16.67
C ALA A 133 -10.81 10.16 16.25
N TRP A 134 -11.12 10.21 14.94
CA TRP A 134 -12.36 9.65 14.40
C TRP A 134 -12.52 8.15 14.75
N MET A 135 -11.44 7.36 14.64
CA MET A 135 -11.44 5.95 14.99
C MET A 135 -11.73 5.72 16.47
N MET A 136 -11.13 6.51 17.38
CA MET A 136 -11.40 6.42 18.81
C MET A 136 -12.86 6.77 19.14
N ASP A 137 -13.40 7.81 18.52
CA ASP A 137 -14.80 8.23 18.69
C ASP A 137 -15.78 7.15 18.20
N ASN A 138 -15.39 6.37 17.19
CA ASN A 138 -16.14 5.22 16.67
C ASN A 138 -15.76 3.89 17.34
N SER A 139 -15.12 3.93 18.52
CA SER A 139 -14.79 2.75 19.35
C SER A 139 -13.80 1.75 18.74
N TYR A 140 -12.95 2.19 17.81
CA TYR A 140 -11.84 1.39 17.29
C TYR A 140 -10.58 1.51 18.16
N ASN A 141 -9.84 0.41 18.30
CA ASN A 141 -8.59 0.38 19.06
C ASN A 141 -7.41 0.90 18.22
N THR A 142 -7.15 2.20 18.30
CA THR A 142 -6.05 2.85 17.58
C THR A 142 -4.67 2.39 18.07
N LYS A 143 -4.52 2.05 19.35
CA LYS A 143 -3.25 1.52 19.87
C LYS A 143 -2.86 0.23 19.16
N LYS A 144 -3.80 -0.71 19.04
CA LYS A 144 -3.57 -1.98 18.35
C LYS A 144 -3.26 -1.77 16.87
N LEU A 145 -3.97 -0.85 16.21
CA LEU A 145 -3.70 -0.48 14.82
C LEU A 145 -2.25 -0.02 14.62
N TRP A 146 -1.73 0.83 15.50
CA TRP A 146 -0.35 1.31 15.39
C TRP A 146 0.69 0.21 15.69
N GLU A 147 0.41 -0.68 16.66
CA GLU A 147 1.27 -1.86 16.91
C GLU A 147 1.35 -2.76 15.66
N ASP A 148 0.22 -2.99 14.98
CA ASP A 148 0.17 -3.81 13.76
C ASP A 148 0.88 -3.12 12.58
N ILE A 149 0.77 -1.79 12.47
CA ILE A 149 1.52 -0.98 11.49
C ILE A 149 3.03 -1.09 11.72
N GLU A 150 3.49 -0.92 12.96
CA GLU A 150 4.91 -0.99 13.32
C GLU A 150 5.48 -2.38 12.99
N ASP A 151 4.74 -3.43 13.29
CA ASP A 151 5.09 -4.81 12.96
C ASP A 151 5.23 -5.04 11.44
N ILE A 152 4.30 -4.52 10.63
CA ILE A 152 4.40 -4.56 9.17
C ILE A 152 5.65 -3.84 8.67
N VAL A 153 5.93 -2.63 9.18
CA VAL A 153 7.11 -1.84 8.81
C VAL A 153 8.40 -2.58 9.14
N ILE A 154 8.50 -3.14 10.34
CA ILE A 154 9.69 -3.88 10.79
C ILE A 154 9.92 -5.10 9.91
N LYS A 155 8.89 -5.93 9.68
CA LYS A 155 9.01 -7.14 8.84
C LYS A 155 9.39 -6.80 7.40
N THR A 156 8.81 -5.73 6.86
CA THR A 156 9.15 -5.21 5.53
C THR A 156 10.64 -4.88 5.42
N LEU A 157 11.15 -4.08 6.37
CA LEU A 157 12.54 -3.64 6.35
C LEU A 157 13.52 -4.78 6.64
N ILE A 158 13.17 -5.73 7.51
CA ILE A 158 13.97 -6.94 7.75
C ILE A 158 14.06 -7.79 6.47
N SER A 159 12.98 -7.90 5.70
CA SER A 159 13.01 -8.68 4.45
C SER A 159 13.96 -8.07 3.39
N ALA A 160 14.10 -6.74 3.38
CA ALA A 160 15.02 -6.03 2.49
C ALA A 160 16.44 -5.87 3.08
N HIS A 161 16.61 -6.07 4.38
CA HIS A 161 17.84 -5.78 5.12
C HIS A 161 19.10 -6.46 4.56
N PRO A 162 19.10 -7.76 4.17
CA PRO A 162 20.30 -8.41 3.66
C PRO A 162 20.85 -7.74 2.38
N VAL A 163 19.96 -7.35 1.47
CA VAL A 163 20.31 -6.69 0.20
C VAL A 163 20.84 -5.29 0.47
N VAL A 164 20.13 -4.51 1.32
CA VAL A 164 20.52 -3.15 1.68
C VAL A 164 21.88 -3.14 2.38
N LYS A 165 22.08 -4.04 3.35
CA LYS A 165 23.33 -4.15 4.10
C LYS A 165 24.51 -4.53 3.19
N HIS A 166 24.31 -5.52 2.30
CA HIS A 166 25.35 -5.92 1.36
C HIS A 166 25.77 -4.75 0.46
N ASN A 167 24.80 -4.07 -0.15
CA ASN A 167 25.07 -2.91 -1.01
C ASN A 167 25.77 -1.77 -0.26
N TYR A 168 25.35 -1.48 0.98
CA TYR A 168 25.98 -0.47 1.82
C TYR A 168 27.46 -0.77 2.09
N GLN A 169 27.78 -2.02 2.46
CA GLN A 169 29.17 -2.43 2.72
C GLN A 169 30.04 -2.40 1.44
N SER A 170 29.47 -2.76 0.29
CA SER A 170 30.17 -2.68 -0.99
C SER A 170 30.44 -1.24 -1.44
N CYS A 171 29.50 -0.31 -1.22
CA CYS A 171 29.65 1.09 -1.59
C CYS A 171 30.53 1.88 -0.59
N PHE A 172 30.51 1.51 0.69
CA PHE A 172 31.15 2.26 1.77
C PHE A 172 32.09 1.39 2.64
N PRO A 173 33.12 0.75 2.06
CA PRO A 173 33.98 -0.21 2.76
C PRO A 173 34.83 0.40 3.90
N ASN A 174 35.13 1.70 3.84
CA ASN A 174 35.96 2.40 4.83
C ASN A 174 35.15 3.24 5.84
N HIS A 175 33.83 3.11 5.85
CA HIS A 175 32.97 3.94 6.68
C HIS A 175 32.90 3.40 8.12
N THR A 176 33.73 3.94 9.00
CA THR A 176 33.89 3.48 10.39
C THR A 176 33.12 4.32 11.41
N THR A 177 32.61 5.52 11.04
CA THR A 177 31.92 6.43 11.97
C THR A 177 30.70 7.11 11.33
N GLY A 178 29.52 6.94 11.94
CA GLY A 178 28.25 7.48 11.44
C GLY A 178 27.55 6.62 10.38
N CYS A 179 26.36 7.02 9.94
CA CYS A 179 25.62 6.37 8.86
C CYS A 179 25.62 7.27 7.62
N ALA A 180 26.07 6.75 6.49
CA ALA A 180 26.21 7.52 5.25
C ALA A 180 24.87 7.78 4.52
N CYS A 181 23.80 7.06 4.89
CA CYS A 181 22.52 7.10 4.20
C CYS A 181 21.36 7.17 5.19
N PHE A 182 20.35 7.99 4.88
CA PHE A 182 19.04 7.93 5.51
C PHE A 182 17.97 7.86 4.42
N GLU A 183 16.87 7.16 4.69
CA GLU A 183 15.77 7.01 3.72
C GLU A 183 14.42 7.27 4.39
N ILE A 184 13.55 8.01 3.69
CA ILE A 184 12.17 8.25 4.09
C ILE A 184 11.25 7.38 3.24
N LEU A 185 10.72 6.33 3.85
CA LEU A 185 9.80 5.40 3.21
C LEU A 185 8.35 5.79 3.50
N ALA A 186 7.52 5.61 2.48
CA ALA A 186 6.10 5.89 2.50
C ALA A 186 5.31 4.57 2.41
N CYS A 187 4.98 3.95 3.54
CA CYS A 187 4.27 2.66 3.57
C CYS A 187 2.75 2.86 3.45
N LEU A 188 2.10 2.04 2.62
CA LEU A 188 0.65 1.83 2.64
C LEU A 188 0.40 0.54 3.44
N PRO A 189 -0.32 0.58 4.58
CA PRO A 189 -0.71 -0.64 5.26
C PRO A 189 -1.79 -1.34 4.43
N SER A 190 -1.46 -2.47 3.81
CA SER A 190 -2.46 -3.41 3.30
C SER A 190 -3.12 -4.14 4.48
N ALA A 191 -4.43 -4.39 4.38
CA ALA A 191 -5.15 -5.25 5.31
C ALA A 191 -4.43 -6.62 5.44
N PRO A 192 -4.50 -7.29 6.61
CA PRO A 192 -3.82 -8.57 6.82
C PRO A 192 -4.18 -9.54 5.69
N ALA A 193 -3.13 -10.10 5.09
CA ALA A 193 -3.18 -10.87 3.86
C ALA A 193 -4.39 -11.81 3.78
N ALA A 194 -5.21 -11.64 2.74
CA ALA A 194 -6.09 -12.70 2.29
C ALA A 194 -5.23 -13.96 2.01
N PRO A 195 -5.69 -15.17 2.36
CA PRO A 195 -4.96 -16.39 2.04
C PRO A 195 -4.74 -16.47 0.53
N ALA A 196 -3.54 -16.93 0.15
CA ALA A 196 -3.05 -17.02 -1.21
C ALA A 196 -4.15 -17.37 -2.22
N ALA A 197 -4.38 -16.48 -3.20
CA ALA A 197 -5.33 -16.70 -4.28
C ALA A 197 -5.08 -18.09 -4.93
N PRO A 198 -6.06 -19.01 -4.92
CA PRO A 198 -5.92 -20.29 -5.60
C PRO A 198 -5.93 -20.02 -7.11
N GLY A 199 -4.76 -20.05 -7.74
CA GLY A 199 -4.64 -19.84 -9.18
C GLY A 199 -3.28 -19.32 -9.66
N LEU A 200 -2.42 -18.81 -8.77
CA LEU A 200 -1.04 -18.49 -9.18
C LEU A 200 -0.19 -19.77 -9.34
N PRO A 201 0.62 -19.87 -10.41
CA PRO A 201 1.62 -20.93 -10.60
C PRO A 201 2.47 -21.09 -9.34
N ALA A 202 2.75 -22.34 -8.94
CA ALA A 202 3.48 -22.65 -7.70
C ALA A 202 4.86 -21.98 -7.64
N GLU A 203 5.47 -21.70 -8.80
CA GLU A 203 6.77 -21.04 -8.95
C GLU A 203 6.78 -19.58 -8.47
N LEU A 204 5.63 -18.88 -8.50
CA LEU A 204 5.51 -17.49 -8.04
C LEU A 204 5.09 -17.36 -6.57
N ARG A 205 4.63 -18.44 -5.94
CA ARG A 205 4.13 -18.42 -4.55
C ARG A 205 5.24 -18.36 -3.49
N GLY A 206 6.47 -18.68 -3.88
CA GLY A 206 7.62 -18.77 -2.96
C GLY A 206 8.79 -17.85 -3.27
N SER A 207 8.76 -17.10 -4.38
CA SER A 207 9.85 -16.18 -4.69
C SER A 207 9.78 -14.98 -3.75
N THR A 208 10.85 -14.77 -2.99
CA THR A 208 11.13 -13.51 -2.27
C THR A 208 10.84 -12.29 -3.16
N ASP A 209 11.09 -12.38 -4.47
CA ASP A 209 10.79 -11.35 -5.48
C ASP A 209 9.30 -10.97 -5.60
N PHE A 210 8.35 -11.91 -5.43
CA PHE A 210 6.92 -11.62 -5.49
C PHE A 210 6.45 -10.82 -4.28
N PHE A 211 6.90 -11.22 -3.08
CA PHE A 211 6.70 -10.44 -1.86
C PHE A 211 7.40 -9.08 -1.96
N TYR A 212 8.63 -9.04 -2.49
CA TYR A 212 9.38 -7.81 -2.72
C TYR A 212 8.64 -6.84 -3.63
N ARG A 213 8.12 -7.31 -4.77
CA ARG A 213 7.36 -6.48 -5.73
C ARG A 213 6.02 -6.00 -5.15
N GLN A 214 5.34 -6.80 -4.34
CA GLN A 214 4.10 -6.41 -3.67
C GLN A 214 4.35 -5.36 -2.57
N LEU A 215 5.43 -5.53 -1.79
CA LEU A 215 5.88 -4.59 -0.75
C LEU A 215 6.42 -3.28 -1.34
N LEU A 216 7.30 -3.34 -2.34
CA LEU A 216 7.82 -2.15 -3.04
C LEU A 216 6.74 -1.41 -3.85
N GLY A 217 5.70 -2.11 -4.32
CA GLY A 217 4.57 -1.49 -5.02
C GLY A 217 3.63 -0.70 -4.09
N GLU A 218 3.74 -0.89 -2.77
CA GLU A 218 2.95 -0.21 -1.73
C GLU A 218 3.79 0.74 -0.89
N VAL A 219 5.09 0.48 -0.76
CA VAL A 219 6.09 1.40 -0.21
C VAL A 219 6.61 2.29 -1.33
N PHE A 220 6.16 3.55 -1.40
CA PHE A 220 6.80 4.51 -2.30
C PHE A 220 8.22 4.78 -1.80
N LEU A 221 9.23 4.11 -2.37
CA LEU A 221 10.62 4.56 -2.29
C LEU A 221 10.71 5.87 -3.06
N LYS A 222 10.95 6.96 -2.35
CA LYS A 222 11.52 8.17 -2.96
C LYS A 222 12.97 8.21 -2.56
N LEU A 223 13.83 7.75 -3.47
CA LEU A 223 15.24 8.09 -3.48
C LEU A 223 15.35 9.62 -3.61
N VAL A 224 16.12 10.25 -2.74
CA VAL A 224 16.70 11.59 -2.99
C VAL A 224 18.03 11.37 -3.69
#